data_AF-A0A0H2RWG1-F1
#
_entry.id   AF-A0A0H2RWG1-F1
#
_cell.length_a   1.000
_cell.length_b   1.000
_cell.length_c   1.000
_cell.angle_alpha   90.00
_cell.angle_beta   90.00
_cell.angle_gamma   90.00
#
_symmetry.space_group_name_H-M   'P 1'
#
loop_
_entity.id
_entity.type
_entity.pdbx_description
1 polymer ?
#
loop_
_entity_poly.entity_id
_entity_poly.type
_entity_poly.pdbx_seq_one_letter_code
_entity_poly.pdbx_strand_id
1 'polypeptide(L)'
;MQLIQVVYYVLPLLGGHIGIPISLATIFFARNQSKRDPTYISFLISWSVFATSDLILLYAGQEIESPSKPPPHTLCLIQACLIYARFVLVSTTTFTLTFTLWLDVRIHAFRNSLVIRALLLWAPWVFFAISLVVFLVYASLNPSALATEGIFYCNFVTNDVCHTPGDVELFQAIQAR
;
A
#
# COMPACT_ATOMS: atom_id res chain seq x y z
N MET A 1 -15.34 -17.60 4.02
CA MET A 1 -14.85 -16.22 4.26
C MET A 1 -15.44 -15.66 5.54
N GLN A 2 -14.62 -15.27 6.51
CA GLN A 2 -15.07 -14.69 7.78
C GLN A 2 -15.55 -13.23 7.58
N LEU A 3 -16.44 -12.72 8.44
CA LEU A 3 -16.95 -11.33 8.35
C LEU A 3 -15.82 -10.30 8.25
N ILE A 4 -14.74 -10.50 9.01
CA ILE A 4 -13.58 -9.60 9.02
C ILE A 4 -12.86 -9.54 7.67
N GLN A 5 -12.77 -10.66 6.94
CA GLN A 5 -12.18 -10.70 5.59
C GLN A 5 -13.06 -9.95 4.58
N VAL A 6 -14.39 -10.10 4.68
CA VAL A 6 -15.32 -9.34 3.84
C VAL A 6 -15.16 -7.84 4.06
N VAL A 7 -15.13 -7.38 5.33
CA VAL A 7 -14.91 -5.97 5.64
C VAL A 7 -13.55 -5.49 5.12
N TYR A 8 -12.50 -6.29 5.30
CA TYR A 8 -11.15 -5.99 4.82
C TYR A 8 -11.08 -5.77 3.32
N TYR A 9 -11.78 -6.58 2.50
CA TYR A 9 -11.75 -6.42 1.04
C TYR A 9 -12.73 -5.39 0.51
N VAL A 10 -13.92 -5.28 1.11
CA VAL A 10 -14.96 -4.34 0.66
C VAL A 10 -14.50 -2.89 0.85
N LEU A 11 -13.80 -2.58 1.94
CA LEU A 11 -13.41 -1.19 2.23
C LEU A 11 -12.41 -0.61 1.20
N PRO A 12 -11.28 -1.26 0.86
CA PRO A 12 -10.39 -0.83 -0.21
C PRO A 12 -11.05 -0.87 -1.59
N LEU A 13 -11.96 -1.82 -1.84
CA LEU A 13 -12.67 -1.91 -3.11
C LEU A 13 -13.58 -0.68 -3.33
N LEU A 14 -14.42 -0.37 -2.34
CA LEU A 14 -15.32 0.79 -2.39
C LEU A 14 -14.54 2.10 -2.38
N GLY A 15 -13.55 2.24 -1.50
CA GLY A 15 -12.78 3.48 -1.40
C GLY A 15 -11.86 3.69 -2.60
N GLY A 16 -10.99 2.72 -2.88
CA GLY A 16 -9.89 2.86 -3.82
C GLY A 16 -10.24 2.66 -5.29
N HIS A 17 -11.16 1.73 -5.60
CA HIS A 17 -11.52 1.37 -6.97
C HIS A 17 -12.87 1.93 -7.42
N ILE A 18 -13.74 2.37 -6.49
CA ILE A 18 -15.02 3.00 -6.84
C ILE A 18 -14.98 4.51 -6.51
N GLY A 19 -14.73 4.86 -5.25
CA GLY A 19 -14.75 6.25 -4.78
C GLY A 19 -13.71 7.14 -5.45
N ILE A 20 -12.47 6.65 -5.60
CA ILE A 20 -11.40 7.42 -6.24
C ILE A 20 -11.64 7.64 -7.74
N PRO A 21 -11.97 6.63 -8.57
CA PRO A 21 -12.30 6.88 -9.97
C PRO A 21 -13.47 7.83 -10.16
N ILE A 22 -14.51 7.75 -9.32
CA ILE A 22 -15.62 8.73 -9.33
C ILE A 22 -15.09 10.14 -9.01
N SER A 23 -14.22 10.27 -8.02
CA SER A 23 -13.61 11.55 -7.64
C SER A 23 -12.76 12.12 -8.78
N LEU A 24 -11.91 11.29 -9.41
CA LEU A 24 -11.10 11.69 -10.56
C LEU A 24 -11.98 12.07 -11.76
N ALA A 25 -12.99 11.27 -12.09
CA ALA A 25 -13.94 11.57 -13.14
C ALA A 25 -14.65 12.91 -12.89
N THR A 26 -15.05 13.19 -11.65
CA THR A 26 -15.65 14.48 -11.28
C THR A 26 -14.66 15.63 -11.52
N ILE A 27 -13.38 15.46 -11.19
CA ILE A 27 -12.35 16.48 -11.41
C ILE A 27 -12.14 16.77 -12.91
N PHE A 28 -12.15 15.74 -13.76
CA PHE A 28 -11.88 15.90 -15.20
C PHE A 28 -13.10 16.28 -16.04
N PHE A 29 -14.30 15.82 -15.70
CA PHE A 29 -15.51 16.04 -16.49
C PHE A 29 -16.36 17.22 -16.03
N ALA A 30 -16.14 17.75 -14.81
CA ALA A 30 -16.90 18.91 -14.35
C ALA A 30 -16.46 20.19 -15.08
N ARG A 31 -17.28 20.61 -16.05
CA ARG A 31 -17.05 21.72 -17.00
C ARG A 31 -16.75 23.09 -16.37
N ASN A 32 -16.95 23.27 -15.07
CA ASN A 32 -16.85 24.55 -14.36
C ASN A 32 -15.99 24.52 -13.08
N GLN A 33 -15.17 23.48 -12.86
CA GLN A 33 -14.30 23.44 -11.68
C GLN A 33 -12.94 24.10 -11.90
N SER A 34 -12.46 24.77 -10.86
CA SER A 34 -11.09 25.27 -10.78
C SER A 34 -10.12 24.08 -10.91
N LYS A 35 -9.03 24.27 -11.69
CA LYS A 35 -7.98 23.26 -11.84
C LYS A 35 -7.49 22.85 -10.44
N ARG A 36 -7.74 21.58 -10.09
CA ARG A 36 -7.29 21.01 -8.81
C ARG A 36 -5.77 20.88 -8.82
N ASP A 37 -5.18 21.00 -7.65
CA ASP A 37 -3.73 20.87 -7.51
C ASP A 37 -3.27 19.45 -7.91
N PRO A 38 -2.22 19.31 -8.74
CA PRO A 38 -1.71 18.02 -9.16
C PRO A 38 -1.31 17.09 -8.01
N THR A 39 -0.90 17.62 -6.85
CA THR A 39 -0.54 16.80 -5.68
C THR A 39 -1.76 16.12 -5.07
N TYR A 40 -2.95 16.73 -5.17
CA TYR A 40 -4.20 16.09 -4.74
C TYR A 40 -4.55 14.91 -5.65
N ILE A 41 -4.35 15.06 -6.96
CA ILE A 41 -4.53 13.94 -7.90
C ILE A 41 -3.52 12.83 -7.61
N SER A 42 -2.25 13.17 -7.36
CA SER A 42 -1.22 12.19 -6.98
C SER A 42 -1.56 11.46 -5.69
N PHE A 43 -2.10 12.16 -4.69
CA PHE A 43 -2.61 11.56 -3.47
C PHE A 43 -3.73 10.56 -3.76
N LEU A 44 -4.74 10.94 -4.54
CA LEU A 44 -5.82 10.02 -4.94
C LEU A 44 -5.27 8.78 -5.65
N ILE A 45 -4.36 8.94 -6.61
CA ILE A 45 -3.78 7.78 -7.32
C ILE A 45 -2.99 6.88 -6.34
N SER A 46 -2.27 7.45 -5.36
CA SER A 46 -1.57 6.64 -4.35
C SER A 46 -2.51 5.78 -3.50
N TRP A 47 -3.71 6.26 -3.20
CA TRP A 47 -4.72 5.47 -2.49
C TRP A 47 -5.35 4.39 -3.38
N SER A 48 -5.42 4.59 -4.70
CA SER A 48 -5.74 3.51 -5.63
C SER A 48 -4.66 2.42 -5.62
N VAL A 49 -3.37 2.80 -5.62
CA VAL A 49 -2.26 1.82 -5.47
C VAL A 49 -2.35 1.08 -4.14
N PHE A 50 -2.68 1.80 -3.07
CA PHE A 50 -2.91 1.20 -1.76
C PHE A 50 -3.98 0.10 -1.84
N ALA A 51 -5.15 0.42 -2.41
CA ALA A 51 -6.25 -0.53 -2.52
C ALA A 51 -5.92 -1.70 -3.44
N THR A 52 -5.28 -1.44 -4.58
CA THR A 52 -4.84 -2.51 -5.50
C THR A 52 -3.93 -3.49 -4.78
N SER A 53 -2.99 -3.00 -3.95
CA SER A 53 -2.07 -3.86 -3.19
C SER A 53 -2.80 -4.83 -2.24
N ASP A 54 -3.88 -4.38 -1.59
CA ASP A 54 -4.71 -5.25 -0.74
C ASP A 54 -5.55 -6.25 -1.54
N LEU A 55 -5.98 -5.86 -2.75
CA LEU A 55 -6.93 -6.61 -3.56
C LEU A 55 -6.28 -7.60 -4.54
N ILE A 56 -4.94 -7.64 -4.65
CA ILE A 56 -4.24 -8.56 -5.58
C ILE A 56 -4.70 -10.02 -5.41
N LEU A 57 -4.79 -10.53 -4.18
CA LEU A 57 -5.21 -11.92 -3.94
C LEU A 57 -6.68 -12.14 -4.29
N LEU A 58 -7.52 -11.17 -3.97
CA LEU A 58 -8.95 -11.21 -4.29
C LEU A 58 -9.15 -11.27 -5.81
N TYR A 59 -8.46 -10.42 -6.58
CA TYR A 59 -8.55 -10.41 -8.04
C TYR A 59 -7.94 -11.64 -8.70
N ALA A 60 -6.98 -12.30 -8.05
CA ALA A 60 -6.42 -13.56 -8.53
C ALA A 60 -7.27 -14.79 -8.17
N GLY A 61 -8.34 -14.62 -7.39
CA GLY A 61 -9.10 -15.74 -6.83
C GLY A 61 -8.25 -16.65 -5.94
N GLN A 62 -7.17 -16.09 -5.36
CA GLN A 62 -6.25 -16.76 -4.44
C GLN A 62 -6.42 -16.17 -3.04
N GLU A 63 -7.68 -15.93 -2.64
CA GLU A 63 -7.99 -15.51 -1.28
C GLU A 63 -7.48 -16.56 -0.28
N ILE A 64 -6.94 -16.08 0.85
CA ILE A 64 -6.36 -16.98 1.85
C ILE A 64 -7.52 -17.58 2.65
N GLU A 65 -8.11 -18.63 2.08
CA GLU A 65 -9.28 -19.31 2.63
C GLU A 65 -8.89 -20.26 3.77
N SER A 66 -7.69 -20.83 3.71
CA SER A 66 -7.15 -21.77 4.70
C SER A 66 -5.62 -21.89 4.59
N PRO A 67 -4.89 -22.13 5.69
CA PRO A 67 -3.45 -22.43 5.67
C PRO A 67 -3.08 -23.60 4.74
N SER A 68 -4.06 -24.46 4.44
CA SER A 68 -3.89 -25.64 3.58
C SER A 68 -3.70 -25.34 2.09
N LYS A 69 -4.01 -24.11 1.62
CA LYS A 69 -3.88 -23.72 0.21
C LYS A 69 -3.25 -22.32 0.11
N PRO A 70 -1.92 -22.20 0.33
CA PRO A 70 -1.24 -20.92 0.24
C PRO A 70 -1.26 -20.39 -1.21
N PRO A 71 -1.26 -19.06 -1.39
CA PRO A 71 -1.19 -18.45 -2.71
C PRO A 71 0.16 -18.76 -3.38
N PRO A 72 0.24 -18.69 -4.73
CA PRO A 72 1.49 -18.87 -5.45
C PRO A 72 2.58 -17.92 -4.93
N HIS A 73 3.79 -18.45 -4.74
CA HIS A 73 4.92 -17.69 -4.16
C HIS A 73 5.16 -16.34 -4.87
N THR A 74 5.16 -16.32 -6.20
CA THR A 74 5.36 -15.08 -6.98
C THR A 74 4.28 -14.03 -6.73
N LEU A 75 3.03 -14.46 -6.56
CA LEU A 75 1.91 -13.55 -6.30
C LEU A 75 2.00 -12.98 -4.89
N CYS A 76 2.36 -13.83 -3.93
CA CYS A 76 2.59 -13.47 -2.54
C CYS A 76 3.77 -12.49 -2.38
N LEU A 77 4.86 -12.74 -3.12
CA LEU A 77 6.04 -11.89 -3.20
C LEU A 77 5.69 -10.47 -3.69
N ILE A 78 4.99 -10.40 -4.83
CA ILE A 78 4.58 -9.12 -5.43
C ILE A 78 3.67 -8.37 -4.48
N GLN A 79 2.68 -9.04 -3.88
CA GLN A 79 1.77 -8.40 -2.94
C GLN A 79 2.52 -7.86 -1.72
N ALA A 80 3.36 -8.67 -1.08
CA ALA A 80 4.13 -8.25 0.08
C ALA A 80 4.97 -7.01 -0.25
N CYS A 81 5.74 -7.04 -1.33
CA CYS A 81 6.58 -5.91 -1.74
C CYS A 81 5.75 -4.62 -1.97
N LEU A 82 4.59 -4.73 -2.61
CA LEU A 82 3.68 -3.60 -2.82
C LEU A 82 3.08 -3.09 -1.51
N ILE A 83 2.71 -3.98 -0.58
CA ILE A 83 2.16 -3.60 0.73
C ILE A 83 3.17 -2.83 1.59
N TYR A 84 4.46 -3.18 1.54
CA TYR A 84 5.47 -2.41 2.26
C TYR A 84 5.84 -1.13 1.53
N ALA A 85 5.97 -1.16 0.19
CA ALA A 85 6.30 0.03 -0.59
C ALA A 85 5.20 1.10 -0.58
N ARG A 86 3.92 0.70 -0.58
CA ARG A 86 2.79 1.65 -0.59
C ARG A 86 2.76 2.56 0.65
N PHE A 87 3.26 2.12 1.81
CA PHE A 87 3.30 2.98 3.00
C PHE A 87 4.15 4.21 2.73
N VAL A 88 5.31 4.03 2.09
CA VAL A 88 6.18 5.13 1.66
C VAL A 88 5.43 6.04 0.69
N LEU A 89 4.74 5.47 -0.30
CA LEU A 89 3.99 6.25 -1.29
C LEU A 89 2.89 7.10 -0.63
N VAL A 90 2.00 6.48 0.16
CA VAL A 90 0.86 7.17 0.78
C VAL A 90 1.34 8.22 1.78
N SER A 91 2.36 7.92 2.59
CA SER A 91 2.91 8.90 3.54
C SER A 91 3.54 10.10 2.82
N THR A 92 4.32 9.86 1.77
CA THR A 92 5.00 10.93 1.03
C THR A 92 4.04 11.75 0.16
N THR A 93 3.02 11.16 -0.46
CA THR A 93 1.97 11.92 -1.17
C THR A 93 1.10 12.74 -0.21
N THR A 94 0.78 12.20 0.97
CA THR A 94 0.06 12.94 2.02
C THR A 94 0.88 14.13 2.52
N PHE A 95 2.16 13.92 2.80
CA PHE A 95 3.08 14.99 3.18
C PHE A 95 3.16 16.05 2.08
N THR A 96 3.32 15.64 0.83
CA THR A 96 3.41 16.56 -0.32
C THR A 96 2.14 17.40 -0.46
N LEU A 97 0.96 16.78 -0.36
CA LEU A 97 -0.33 17.48 -0.45
C LEU A 97 -0.47 18.51 0.69
N THR A 98 -0.24 18.09 1.92
CA THR A 98 -0.35 18.97 3.10
C THR A 98 0.67 20.12 3.04
N PHE A 99 1.90 19.83 2.61
CA PHE A 99 2.95 20.83 2.43
C PHE A 99 2.63 21.82 1.31
N THR A 100 2.10 21.35 0.18
CA THR A 100 1.69 22.22 -0.94
C THR A 100 0.54 23.14 -0.52
N LEU A 101 -0.46 22.61 0.18
CA LEU A 101 -1.55 23.41 0.75
C LEU A 101 -1.03 24.46 1.73
N TRP A 102 -0.07 24.10 2.59
CA TRP A 102 0.55 25.03 3.52
C TRP A 102 1.32 26.15 2.80
N LEU A 103 2.09 25.82 1.76
CA LEU A 103 2.80 26.80 0.94
C LEU A 103 1.84 27.74 0.22
N ASP A 104 0.76 27.22 -0.36
CA ASP A 104 -0.22 28.05 -1.08
C ASP A 104 -0.91 29.06 -0.13
N VAL A 105 -1.18 28.66 1.12
CA VAL A 105 -1.79 29.53 2.14
C VAL A 105 -0.80 30.54 2.70
N ARG A 106 0.47 30.17 2.92
CA ARG A 106 1.44 30.99 3.68
C ARG A 106 2.43 31.76 2.81
N ILE A 107 2.86 31.21 1.67
CA ILE A 107 4.00 31.73 0.91
C ILE A 107 3.67 31.74 -0.59
N HIS A 108 3.02 32.81 -1.05
CA HIS A 108 2.68 32.99 -2.46
C HIS A 108 3.89 33.03 -3.41
N ALA A 109 5.11 33.27 -2.90
CA ALA A 109 6.33 33.33 -3.70
C ALA A 109 6.71 31.97 -4.33
N PHE A 110 6.41 30.85 -3.68
CA PHE A 110 6.75 29.52 -4.21
C PHE A 110 5.74 28.99 -5.24
N ARG A 111 4.61 29.68 -5.41
CA ARG A 111 3.53 29.30 -6.33
C ARG A 111 3.99 29.17 -7.79
N ASN A 112 5.04 29.88 -8.19
CA ASN A 112 5.53 29.89 -9.58
C ASN A 112 6.78 29.05 -9.83
N SER A 113 7.38 28.42 -8.81
CA SER A 113 8.57 27.59 -9.05
C SER A 113 8.17 26.24 -9.65
N LEU A 114 8.43 26.07 -10.94
CA LEU A 114 8.19 24.81 -11.65
C LEU A 114 9.03 23.66 -11.07
N VAL A 115 10.24 23.96 -10.60
CA VAL A 115 11.15 22.97 -10.00
C VAL A 115 10.57 22.40 -8.70
N ILE A 116 10.07 23.26 -7.81
CA ILE A 116 9.49 22.80 -6.53
C ILE A 116 8.24 21.97 -6.79
N ARG A 117 7.37 22.38 -7.71
CA ARG A 117 6.17 21.61 -8.10
C ARG A 117 6.53 20.26 -8.70
N ALA A 118 7.50 20.21 -9.61
CA ALA A 118 7.97 18.96 -10.20
C ALA A 118 8.56 18.04 -9.13
N LEU A 119 9.40 18.56 -8.23
CA LEU A 119 9.98 17.78 -7.13
C LEU A 119 8.90 17.22 -6.20
N LEU A 120 7.95 18.05 -5.77
CA LEU A 120 6.85 17.64 -4.90
C LEU A 120 5.98 16.57 -5.57
N LEU A 121 5.70 16.70 -6.87
CA LEU A 121 4.90 15.72 -7.58
C LEU A 121 5.62 14.39 -7.81
N TRP A 122 6.90 14.42 -8.21
CA TRP A 122 7.63 13.22 -8.62
C TRP A 122 8.34 12.50 -7.47
N ALA A 123 8.78 13.21 -6.43
CA ALA A 123 9.53 12.61 -5.33
C ALA A 123 8.79 11.43 -4.66
N PRO A 124 7.47 11.50 -4.36
CA PRO A 124 6.74 10.36 -3.79
C PRO A 124 6.81 9.10 -4.65
N TRP A 125 6.68 9.24 -5.97
CA TRP A 125 6.74 8.13 -6.93
C TRP A 125 8.15 7.55 -7.05
N VAL A 126 9.17 8.40 -7.01
CA VAL A 126 10.58 7.96 -7.02
C VAL A 126 10.90 7.20 -5.73
N PHE A 127 10.50 7.71 -4.57
CA PHE A 127 10.69 7.01 -3.28
C PHE A 127 9.94 5.67 -3.23
N PHE A 128 8.72 5.63 -3.76
CA PHE A 128 7.96 4.40 -3.92
C PHE A 128 8.69 3.38 -4.80
N ALA A 129 9.16 3.79 -5.98
CA ALA A 129 9.88 2.91 -6.89
C ALA A 129 11.17 2.37 -6.27
N ILE A 130 11.94 3.22 -5.60
CA ILE A 130 13.14 2.80 -4.86
C ILE A 130 12.77 1.78 -3.78
N SER A 131 11.75 2.06 -2.97
CA SER A 131 11.31 1.17 -1.89
C SER A 131 10.86 -0.18 -2.43
N LEU A 132 10.10 -0.18 -3.52
CA LEU A 132 9.64 -1.39 -4.20
C LEU A 132 10.82 -2.25 -4.69
N VAL A 133 11.81 -1.62 -5.33
CA VAL A 133 13.03 -2.32 -5.77
C VAL A 133 13.80 -2.89 -4.59
N VAL A 134 13.93 -2.14 -3.49
CA VAL A 134 14.60 -2.61 -2.27
C VAL A 134 13.90 -3.85 -1.70
N PHE A 135 12.57 -3.83 -1.56
CA PHE A 135 11.84 -5.00 -1.06
C PHE A 135 11.90 -6.20 -2.02
N LEU A 136 11.87 -5.98 -3.33
CA LEU A 136 12.01 -7.04 -4.33
C LEU A 136 13.41 -7.68 -4.31
N VAL A 137 14.46 -6.87 -4.19
CA VAL A 137 15.85 -7.36 -4.08
C VAL A 137 16.01 -8.10 -2.76
N TYR A 138 15.54 -7.54 -1.65
CA TYR A 138 15.59 -8.20 -0.34
C TYR A 138 14.90 -9.57 -0.36
N ALA A 139 13.71 -9.64 -0.93
CA ALA A 139 12.92 -10.86 -0.97
C ALA A 139 13.45 -11.90 -1.97
N SER A 140 14.10 -11.48 -3.06
CA SER A 140 14.75 -12.40 -4.00
C SER A 140 16.03 -13.02 -3.42
N LEU A 141 16.75 -12.28 -2.56
CA LEU A 141 17.91 -12.80 -1.84
C LEU A 141 17.52 -13.68 -0.64
N ASN A 142 16.33 -13.50 -0.06
CA ASN A 142 15.86 -14.22 1.12
C ASN A 142 14.44 -14.79 0.92
N PRO A 143 14.26 -15.83 0.08
CA PRO A 143 12.94 -16.37 -0.22
C PRO A 143 12.25 -16.99 1.01
N SER A 144 13.02 -17.46 2.01
CA SER A 144 12.49 -18.00 3.27
C SER A 144 11.90 -16.93 4.19
N ALA A 145 12.12 -15.63 3.91
CA ALA A 145 11.58 -14.54 4.70
C ALA A 145 10.12 -14.19 4.35
N LEU A 146 9.51 -14.85 3.35
CA LEU A 146 8.13 -14.60 2.95
C LEU A 146 7.17 -15.53 3.71
N ALA A 147 6.20 -14.97 4.44
CA ALA A 147 5.14 -15.75 5.05
C ALA A 147 3.95 -15.83 4.09
N THR A 148 3.62 -17.07 3.70
CA THR A 148 2.46 -17.38 2.84
C THR A 148 1.19 -17.70 3.64
N GLU A 149 1.27 -17.74 4.97
CA GLU A 149 0.19 -18.17 5.87
C GLU A 149 -0.58 -16.99 6.51
N GLY A 150 -0.50 -15.79 5.93
CA GLY A 150 -1.23 -14.61 6.44
C GLY A 150 -2.75 -14.75 6.34
N ILE A 151 -3.51 -14.01 7.14
CA ILE A 151 -4.99 -14.09 7.13
C ILE A 151 -5.62 -13.24 6.00
N PHE A 152 -4.98 -12.12 5.65
CA PHE A 152 -5.53 -11.10 4.73
C PHE A 152 -4.61 -10.82 3.54
N TYR A 153 -3.30 -10.89 3.77
CA TYR A 153 -2.27 -10.56 2.82
C TYR A 153 -0.95 -11.25 3.18
N CYS A 154 -0.04 -11.30 2.21
CA CYS A 154 1.31 -11.82 2.38
C CYS A 154 2.24 -10.81 3.06
N ASN A 155 3.02 -11.27 4.03
CA ASN A 155 3.93 -10.44 4.80
C ASN A 155 5.34 -11.05 4.87
N PHE A 156 6.31 -10.25 5.33
CA PHE A 156 7.64 -10.78 5.63
C PHE A 156 7.66 -11.30 7.06
N VAL A 157 8.20 -12.51 7.25
CA VAL A 157 8.48 -13.09 8.56
C VAL A 157 9.62 -12.29 9.18
N THR A 158 9.29 -11.49 10.20
CA THR A 158 10.30 -11.01 11.14
C THR A 158 10.54 -12.12 12.16
N ASN A 159 11.79 -12.57 12.30
CA ASN A 159 12.19 -13.49 13.37
C ASN A 159 11.97 -12.89 14.77
N ASP A 160 11.62 -11.60 14.85
CA ASP A 160 10.97 -11.01 16.01
C ASP A 160 9.53 -11.50 16.06
N VAL A 161 9.40 -12.72 16.59
CA VAL A 161 8.19 -13.20 17.23
C VAL A 161 7.72 -12.06 18.14
N CYS A 162 6.64 -11.36 17.77
CA CYS A 162 5.80 -10.76 18.78
C CYS A 162 5.33 -11.95 19.64
N HIS A 163 6.11 -12.26 20.67
CA HIS A 163 5.80 -13.28 21.65
C HIS A 163 4.51 -12.86 22.33
N THR A 164 3.38 -13.26 21.75
CA THR A 164 2.20 -13.57 22.51
C THR A 164 2.62 -14.63 23.52
N PRO A 165 2.44 -14.40 24.84
CA PRO A 165 2.94 -15.30 25.88
C PRO A 165 2.46 -16.76 25.78
N GLY A 166 1.47 -17.05 24.92
CA GLY A 166 0.90 -18.38 24.73
C GLY A 166 1.62 -19.30 23.73
N ASP A 167 2.45 -18.77 22.82
CA ASP A 167 3.03 -19.60 21.74
C ASP A 167 4.38 -20.22 22.11
N VAL A 168 5.00 -19.74 23.20
CA VAL A 168 6.27 -20.29 23.72
C VAL A 168 6.06 -21.67 24.35
N GLU A 169 4.91 -21.92 24.97
CA GLU A 169 4.63 -23.21 25.61
C GLU A 169 4.44 -24.34 24.58
N LEU A 170 3.86 -24.05 23.42
CA LEU A 170 3.65 -25.05 22.38
C LEU A 170 4.95 -25.44 21.66
N PHE A 171 5.85 -24.47 21.43
CA PHE A 171 7.15 -24.75 20.82
C PHE A 171 8.08 -25.52 21.78
N GLN A 172 8.05 -25.23 23.09
CA GLN A 172 8.82 -26.00 24.08
C GLN A 172 8.28 -27.42 24.29
N ALA A 173 6.96 -27.64 24.18
CA ALA A 173 6.36 -28.97 24.28
C ALA A 173 6.73 -29.90 23.10
N ILE A 174 6.95 -29.33 21.91
CA ILE A 174 7.33 -30.08 20.71
C ILE A 174 8.82 -30.43 20.70
N GLN A 175 9.68 -29.60 21.30
CA GLN A 175 11.12 -29.84 21.35
C GLN A 175 11.57 -30.74 22.51
N ALA A 176 10.65 -31.13 23.40
CA ALA A 176 10.86 -32.05 24.52
C ALA A 176 10.39 -33.50 24.25
N ARG A 177 10.05 -33.83 22.99
CA ARG A 177 9.80 -35.19 22.51
C ARG A 177 10.81 -35.56 21.42
#